data_AF-A0A524MRJ1-F1
#
_entry.id   AF-A0A524MRJ1-F1
#
_cell.length_a   1.000
_cell.length_b   1.000
_cell.length_c   1.000
_cell.angle_alpha   90.00
_cell.angle_beta   90.00
_cell.angle_gamma   90.00
#
_symmetry.space_group_name_H-M   'P 1'
#
loop_
_entity.id
_entity.type
_entity.pdbx_description
1 polymer ?
#
loop_
_entity_poly.entity_id
_entity_poly.type
_entity_poly.pdbx_seq_one_letter_code
_entity_poly.pdbx_strand_id
1 'polypeptide(L)' 'MERFGLVGLPNAGKSSLYNALTGGGALAAPYPFATKDPNIGVA' A
#
# COMPACT_ATOMS: atom_id res chain seq x y z
N MET A 1 16.94 -8.30 8.68
CA MET A 1 15.50 -8.00 8.85
C MET A 1 15.07 -7.47 7.51
N GLU A 2 14.48 -8.33 6.69
CA GLU A 2 14.28 -8.05 5.27
C GLU A 2 13.04 -7.17 5.08
N ARG A 3 13.12 -6.20 4.17
CA ARG A 3 12.02 -5.28 3.83
C ARG A 3 11.68 -5.44 2.35
N PHE A 4 10.38 -5.45 2.05
CA PHE A 4 9.86 -5.54 0.69
C PHE A 4 8.94 -4.36 0.39
N GLY A 5 8.96 -3.88 -0.86
CA GLY A 5 8.16 -2.74 -1.31
C GLY A 5 7.18 -3.11 -2.41
N LEU A 6 5.96 -2.61 -2.34
CA LEU A 6 4.94 -2.77 -3.40
C LEU A 6 5.05 -1.64 -4.42
N VAL A 7 5.36 -1.96 -5.68
CA VAL A 7 5.56 -0.98 -6.78
C VAL A 7 4.61 -1.28 -7.94
N GLY A 8 4.06 -0.25 -8.58
CA GLY A 8 3.15 -0.40 -9.72
C GLY A 8 2.34 0.86 -10.02
N LEU A 9 1.61 0.85 -11.14
CA LEU A 9 0.80 1.97 -11.63
C LEU A 9 -0.21 2.50 -10.59
N PRO A 10 -0.66 3.77 -10.71
CA PRO A 10 -1.78 4.27 -9.93
C PRO A 10 -2.97 3.29 -10.00
N ASN A 11 -3.66 3.09 -8.88
CA ASN A 11 -4.82 2.18 -8.76
C ASN A 11 -4.55 0.68 -9.05
N ALA A 12 -3.30 0.22 -9.13
CA ALA A 12 -2.95 -1.21 -9.29
C ALA A 12 -3.25 -2.10 -8.07
N GLY A 13 -4.03 -1.64 -7.08
CA GLY A 13 -4.43 -2.43 -5.90
C GLY A 13 -3.40 -2.53 -4.76
N LYS A 14 -2.31 -1.76 -4.82
CA LYS A 14 -1.21 -1.81 -3.83
C LYS A 14 -1.67 -1.59 -2.38
N SER A 15 -2.47 -0.55 -2.12
CA SER A 15 -3.00 -0.26 -0.78
C SER A 15 -3.90 -1.38 -0.26
N SER A 16 -4.71 -1.98 -1.14
CA SER A 16 -5.60 -3.08 -0.78
C SER A 16 -4.80 -4.32 -0.38
N LEU A 17 -3.75 -4.67 -1.14
CA LEU A 17 -2.86 -5.78 -0.79
C LEU A 17 -2.10 -5.52 0.52
N TYR A 18 -1.59 -4.30 0.72
CA TYR A 18 -0.94 -3.92 1.97
C TYR A 18 -1.88 -4.10 3.17
N ASN A 19 -3.13 -3.62 3.08
CA ASN A 19 -4.11 -3.77 4.17
C ASN A 19 -4.47 -5.24 4.42
N ALA A 20 -4.60 -6.05 3.37
CA ALA A 20 -4.87 -7.48 3.49
C ALA A 20 -3.73 -8.24 4.17
N LEU A 21 -2.47 -7.89 3.88
CA LEU A 21 -1.29 -8.55 4.44
C LEU A 21 -0.98 -8.10 5.87
N THR A 22 -1.16 -6.81 6.17
CA THR A 22 -0.70 -6.21 7.43
C THR A 22 -1.82 -5.88 8.41
N GLY A 23 -3.09 -5.97 7.98
CA GLY A 23 -4.21 -5.41 8.73
C GLY A 23 -4.18 -3.88 8.88
N GLY A 24 -3.29 -3.20 8.13
CA GLY A 24 -3.10 -1.76 8.21
C GLY A 24 -4.22 -0.92 7.59
N GLY A 25 -4.08 0.40 7.67
CA GLY A 25 -5.06 1.39 7.21
C GLY A 25 -4.59 2.25 6.04
N ALA A 26 -3.84 1.68 5.08
CA ALA A 26 -3.42 2.43 3.90
C ALA A 26 -4.64 2.87 3.07
N LEU A 27 -4.64 4.14 2.67
CA LEU A 27 -5.73 4.70 1.88
C LEU A 27 -5.78 4.06 0.48
N ALA A 28 -6.92 3.45 0.18
CA ALA A 28 -7.23 2.85 -1.11
C ALA A 28 -8.34 3.66 -1.78
N ALA A 29 -7.95 4.60 -2.65
CA ALA A 29 -8.90 5.47 -3.35
C ALA A 29 -8.50 5.63 -4.83
N PRO A 30 -9.48 5.79 -5.75
CA PRO A 30 -9.24 5.72 -7.19
C PRO A 30 -8.72 7.03 -7.81
N TYR A 31 -8.14 7.94 -7.04
CA TYR A 31 -7.53 9.19 -7.53
C TYR A 31 -5.99 9.13 -7.42
N PRO A 32 -5.25 9.79 -8.33
CA PRO A 32 -3.79 9.83 -8.28
C PRO A 32 -3.28 10.40 -6.94
N PHE A 33 -2.13 9.90 -6.47
CA PHE A 33 -1.51 10.32 -5.20
C PHE A 33 -2.28 9.98 -3.92
N ALA A 34 -3.30 9.11 -3.97
CA ALA A 34 -3.97 8.59 -2.78
C ALA A 34 -2.99 7.94 -1.76
N THR A 35 -1.84 7.47 -2.22
CA THR A 35 -0.73 6.97 -1.39
C THR A 35 0.56 7.71 -1.74
N LYS A 36 0.63 8.99 -1.34
CA LYS A 36 1.82 9.84 -1.55
C LYS A 36 2.96 9.44 -0.61
N ASP A 37 2.64 9.12 0.65
CA ASP A 37 3.59 8.64 1.64
C ASP A 37 3.59 7.10 1.71
N PRO A 38 4.75 6.45 1.88
CA PRO A 38 4.83 5.00 1.97
C PRO A 38 4.20 4.49 3.27
N ASN A 39 3.36 3.46 3.16
CA ASN A 39 2.80 2.76 4.31
C ASN A 39 3.74 1.63 4.72
N ILE A 40 4.16 1.62 5.99
CA ILE A 40 5.06 0.61 6.55
C ILE A 40 4.26 -0.22 7.55
N GLY A 41 4.21 -1.52 7.31
CA GLY A 41 3.47 -2.47 8.13
C GLY A 41 4.26 -3.76 8.26
N VAL A 42 3.97 -4.48 9.34
CA VAL A 42 4.52 -5.80 9.63
C VAL A 42 3.35 -6.77 9.60
N ALA A 43 3.53 -7.91 8.93
CA ALA A 43 2.60 -9.03 8.95
C ALA A 43 3.03 -10.02 10.03
#